data_AF-A0A8C9P2V5-F1
#
_entry.id   AF-A0A8C9P2V5-F1
#
_cell.length_a   1.000
_cell.length_b   1.000
_cell.length_c   1.000
_cell.angle_alpha   90.00
_cell.angle_beta   90.00
_cell.angle_gamma   90.00
#
_symmetry.space_group_name_H-M   'P 1'
#
loop_
_entity.id
_entity.type
_entity.pdbx_description
1 polymer ?
#
loop_
_entity_poly.entity_id
_entity_poly.type
_entity_poly.pdbx_seq_one_letter_code
_entity_poly.pdbx_strand_id
1 'polypeptide(L)'
;LVLTGSSARECLGNGVWSGTEPICRQPYSYDFPEDVAPALSISLSHVLGATNPTQNVLRNHENGTGTNIYEALNSVYIMMNNQMQRLGIATSAWKEIRHAIIILTDGKSNMGGSPKPAIDNIKEIVDIKQNRNDYLDIYAIGVGKLDVDWKELNELGSKKDGERHAFILQDPQALHQAFEHMLDVSKFTDTICGVGNMSANASDQERTPWHVTIKPKNNEACRGALVSDQWVLTAAHCFHNAKDRSLWRVNVGDPNSQWGKEFLIEKVEISPGFDVYAKKDQGIQEFYGDDIALLKLAQKVKMSTHARPICIPCTMEANMALRRPQRSTCQDHETELLNQQSIPAHFVALNGSKLNINLKTGEERSDCIKVVSQDKKKFPNLTDVSEVVTDQFLCSGTQEDDNPCKGESGGAVFLERRFRFFQVGLVSWGLYNPCFGATNKNSRKKPPHGAPPPRDFHINLFRLQPWLRQHLEGVLNFLPL
;
A
#
# COMPACT_ATOMS: atom_id res chain seq x y z
N LEU A 1 2.59 4.61 -26.23
CA LEU A 1 3.72 3.90 -25.59
C LEU A 1 4.99 4.70 -25.92
N VAL A 2 5.78 5.07 -24.91
CA VAL A 2 7.11 5.65 -25.06
C VAL A 2 8.12 4.53 -24.87
N LEU A 3 8.96 4.31 -25.87
CA LEU A 3 10.09 3.38 -25.75
C LEU A 3 11.18 4.07 -24.92
N THR A 4 11.53 3.49 -23.78
CA THR A 4 12.61 3.99 -22.92
C THR A 4 13.72 2.96 -22.86
N GLY A 5 14.95 3.38 -23.12
CA GLY A 5 16.15 2.53 -23.12
C GLY A 5 17.07 2.89 -24.27
N SER A 6 18.15 2.12 -24.45
CA SER A 6 19.14 2.38 -25.48
C SER A 6 18.58 1.96 -26.85
N SER A 7 18.72 2.83 -27.86
CA SER A 7 18.25 2.57 -29.22
C SER A 7 19.01 1.43 -29.91
N ALA A 8 20.23 1.16 -29.46
CA ALA A 8 21.06 0.03 -29.87
C ALA A 8 21.83 -0.49 -28.64
N ARG A 9 22.12 -1.78 -28.63
CA ARG A 9 22.89 -2.46 -27.58
C ARG A 9 23.87 -3.43 -28.24
N GLU A 10 25.06 -3.53 -27.66
CA GLU A 10 26.12 -4.42 -28.11
C GLU A 10 26.43 -5.42 -27.00
N CYS A 11 26.56 -6.70 -27.35
CA CYS A 11 26.99 -7.71 -26.39
C CYS A 11 28.49 -7.56 -26.17
N LEU A 12 28.89 -7.16 -24.97
CA LEU A 12 30.30 -7.02 -24.61
C LEU A 12 30.92 -8.40 -24.38
N GLY A 13 32.26 -8.47 -24.46
CA GLY A 13 33.01 -9.73 -24.35
C GLY A 13 32.85 -10.49 -23.02
N ASN A 14 32.23 -9.87 -22.01
CA ASN A 14 31.88 -10.49 -20.73
C ASN A 14 30.43 -11.03 -20.68
N GLY A 15 29.70 -11.01 -21.81
CA GLY A 15 28.31 -11.45 -21.91
C GLY A 15 27.27 -10.44 -21.42
N VAL A 16 27.68 -9.21 -21.10
CA VAL A 16 26.79 -8.13 -20.67
C VAL A 16 26.47 -7.21 -21.85
N TRP A 17 25.21 -6.82 -21.99
CA TRP A 17 24.80 -5.88 -23.03
C TRP A 17 25.13 -4.43 -22.65
N SER A 18 25.66 -3.67 -23.61
CA SER A 18 25.84 -2.22 -23.48
C SER A 18 24.47 -1.53 -23.40
N GLY A 19 24.41 -0.44 -22.63
CA GLY A 19 23.19 0.34 -22.46
C GLY A 19 22.04 -0.37 -21.74
N THR A 20 20.93 0.36 -21.59
CA THR A 20 19.72 -0.10 -20.89
C THR A 20 18.78 -0.81 -21.85
N GLU A 21 18.20 -1.93 -21.40
CA GLU A 21 17.22 -2.69 -22.18
C GLU A 21 16.01 -1.81 -22.57
N PRO A 22 15.65 -1.74 -23.87
CA PRO A 22 14.50 -0.95 -24.30
C PRO A 22 13.20 -1.58 -23.82
N ILE A 23 12.42 -0.79 -23.09
CA ILE A 23 11.11 -1.18 -22.55
C ILE A 23 10.07 -0.25 -23.15
N CYS A 24 8.99 -0.82 -23.70
CA CYS A 24 7.81 -0.08 -24.10
C CYS A 24 7.00 0.30 -22.86
N ARG A 25 7.01 1.58 -22.50
CA ARG A 25 6.25 2.13 -21.37
C ARG A 25 5.00 2.81 -21.88
N GLN A 26 3.86 2.69 -21.22
CA GLN A 26 2.73 3.58 -21.51
C GLN A 26 3.11 5.01 -21.05
N PRO A 27 2.60 6.08 -21.68
CA PRO A 27 2.56 7.36 -20.98
C PRO A 27 1.94 7.08 -19.61
N TYR A 28 2.55 7.57 -18.53
CA TYR A 28 2.10 7.24 -17.18
C TYR A 28 2.39 5.76 -16.78
N SER A 29 3.66 5.31 -16.83
CA SER A 29 4.05 3.97 -16.31
C SER A 29 4.64 3.98 -14.91
N TYR A 30 4.90 5.18 -14.37
CA TYR A 30 5.34 5.44 -13.00
C TYR A 30 4.59 6.69 -12.60
N ASP A 31 3.40 6.48 -12.07
CA ASP A 31 2.44 7.58 -11.93
C ASP A 31 2.49 8.19 -10.56
N PHE A 32 3.05 7.46 -9.59
CA PHE A 32 2.93 7.81 -8.19
C PHE A 32 4.30 7.83 -7.50
N PRO A 33 4.57 8.87 -6.70
CA PRO A 33 5.73 8.95 -5.83
C PRO A 33 6.04 7.63 -5.07
N GLU A 34 5.01 6.93 -4.60
CA GLU A 34 5.06 5.68 -3.84
C GLU A 34 5.37 4.45 -4.69
N ASP A 35 5.14 4.51 -6.01
CA ASP A 35 5.58 3.48 -6.97
C ASP A 35 7.05 3.70 -7.36
N VAL A 36 7.49 4.96 -7.34
CA VAL A 36 8.85 5.39 -7.65
C VAL A 36 9.75 5.12 -6.45
N ALA A 37 9.45 5.58 -5.24
CA ALA A 37 10.33 5.47 -4.08
C ALA A 37 10.89 4.07 -3.83
N PRO A 38 10.14 2.98 -4.03
CA PRO A 38 10.66 1.63 -3.83
C PRO A 38 11.31 1.02 -5.06
N ALA A 39 10.85 1.33 -6.28
CA ALA A 39 11.58 0.94 -7.49
C ALA A 39 12.93 1.66 -7.54
N LEU A 40 12.93 2.92 -7.13
CA LEU A 40 14.09 3.77 -6.96
C LEU A 40 14.90 3.28 -5.76
N SER A 41 14.32 2.97 -4.60
CA SER A 41 15.03 2.39 -3.46
C SER A 41 15.64 1.02 -3.77
N ILE A 42 14.96 0.12 -4.49
CA ILE A 42 15.52 -1.16 -4.94
C ILE A 42 16.62 -0.91 -5.96
N SER A 43 16.39 -0.03 -6.95
CA SER A 43 17.42 0.34 -7.92
C SER A 43 18.65 0.96 -7.23
N LEU A 44 18.44 1.85 -6.26
CA LEU A 44 19.48 2.49 -5.45
C LEU A 44 20.13 1.47 -4.50
N SER A 45 19.38 0.55 -3.91
CA SER A 45 19.89 -0.53 -3.05
C SER A 45 20.67 -1.56 -3.85
N HIS A 46 20.38 -1.73 -5.13
CA HIS A 46 21.17 -2.54 -6.06
C HIS A 46 22.45 -1.79 -6.46
N VAL A 47 22.37 -0.47 -6.69
CA VAL A 47 23.55 0.40 -6.89
C VAL A 47 24.44 0.41 -5.63
N LEU A 48 23.86 0.52 -4.44
CA LEU A 48 24.55 0.52 -3.15
C LEU A 48 24.95 -0.90 -2.70
N GLY A 49 24.21 -1.93 -3.09
CA GLY A 49 24.54 -3.35 -2.85
C GLY A 49 25.66 -3.85 -3.76
N ALA A 50 25.78 -3.29 -4.97
CA ALA A 50 26.97 -3.40 -5.80
C ALA A 50 28.17 -2.63 -5.22
N THR A 51 27.97 -1.79 -4.19
CA THR A 51 29.05 -1.20 -3.38
C THR A 51 29.34 -1.99 -2.10
N ASN A 52 29.07 -3.31 -2.08
CA ASN A 52 29.71 -4.18 -1.10
C ASN A 52 31.23 -4.06 -1.32
N PRO A 53 32.05 -3.61 -0.35
CA PRO A 53 33.45 -3.23 -0.57
C PRO A 53 34.36 -4.36 -1.08
N THR A 54 33.85 -5.59 -1.12
CA THR A 54 34.56 -6.80 -1.51
C THR A 54 34.09 -7.45 -2.80
N GLN A 55 33.12 -6.90 -3.53
CA GLN A 55 32.73 -7.44 -4.85
C GLN A 55 32.78 -6.39 -5.96
N ASN A 56 33.90 -6.45 -6.69
CA ASN A 56 34.11 -5.88 -8.02
C ASN A 56 33.76 -4.38 -8.14
N VAL A 57 34.73 -3.54 -7.76
CA VAL A 57 35.01 -2.27 -8.45
C VAL A 57 34.61 -2.43 -9.92
N LEU A 58 33.68 -1.61 -10.40
CA LEU A 58 33.35 -1.53 -11.82
C LEU A 58 34.66 -1.47 -12.60
N ARG A 59 35.03 -2.56 -13.28
CA ARG A 59 36.23 -2.68 -14.12
C ARG A 59 36.22 -1.74 -15.34
N ASN A 60 35.25 -0.82 -15.43
CA ASN A 60 35.18 0.21 -16.46
C ASN A 60 35.88 1.52 -16.05
N HIS A 61 36.25 1.69 -14.78
CA HIS A 61 37.10 2.81 -14.35
C HIS A 61 38.55 2.34 -14.25
N GLU A 62 39.18 2.02 -15.38
CA GLU A 62 40.57 1.53 -15.37
C GLU A 62 41.60 2.57 -14.87
N ASN A 63 41.22 3.85 -14.64
CA ASN A 63 42.06 4.87 -13.97
C ASN A 63 41.32 6.09 -13.37
N GLY A 64 39.99 6.17 -13.43
CA GLY A 64 39.22 7.36 -13.04
C GLY A 64 38.51 7.21 -11.70
N THR A 65 39.25 7.31 -10.58
CA THR A 65 38.71 7.22 -9.20
C THR A 65 38.33 8.57 -8.59
N GLY A 66 38.53 9.66 -9.31
CA GLY A 66 38.14 11.00 -8.87
C GLY A 66 36.62 11.20 -8.90
N THR A 67 36.14 12.10 -8.06
CA THR A 67 34.72 12.41 -7.88
C THR A 67 34.45 13.79 -8.47
N ASN A 68 33.82 13.83 -9.65
CA ASN A 68 33.49 15.06 -10.38
C ASN A 68 31.97 15.30 -10.39
N ILE A 69 31.46 15.96 -9.33
CA ILE A 69 30.02 16.20 -9.22
C ILE A 69 29.54 17.25 -10.23
N TYR A 70 30.40 18.22 -10.59
CA TYR A 70 30.09 19.23 -11.61
C TYR A 70 29.75 18.60 -12.96
N GLU A 71 30.61 17.72 -13.49
CA GLU A 71 30.37 17.08 -14.80
C GLU A 71 29.16 16.14 -14.79
N ALA A 72 28.89 15.48 -13.66
CA ALA A 72 27.69 14.67 -13.48
C ALA A 72 26.41 15.53 -13.62
N LEU A 73 26.36 16.69 -12.95
CA LEU A 73 25.26 17.63 -13.06
C LEU A 73 25.20 18.30 -14.45
N ASN A 74 26.34 18.63 -15.04
CA ASN A 74 26.42 19.17 -16.39
C ASN A 74 25.85 18.21 -17.43
N SER A 75 26.05 16.89 -17.24
CA SER A 75 25.42 15.87 -18.08
C SER A 75 23.88 15.90 -17.99
N VAL A 76 23.33 16.16 -16.80
CA VAL A 76 21.88 16.34 -16.61
C VAL A 76 21.39 17.62 -17.31
N TYR A 77 22.13 18.71 -17.18
CA TYR A 77 21.85 19.96 -17.89
C TYR A 77 21.80 19.74 -19.42
N ILE A 78 22.77 19.05 -19.99
CA ILE A 78 22.81 18.75 -21.43
C ILE A 78 21.60 17.91 -21.84
N MET A 79 21.23 16.91 -21.03
CA MET A 79 20.03 16.10 -21.27
C MET A 79 18.76 16.96 -21.30
N MET A 80 18.58 17.86 -20.33
CA MET A 80 17.44 18.78 -20.27
C MET A 80 17.42 19.72 -21.46
N ASN A 81 18.58 20.26 -21.86
CA ASN A 81 18.70 21.14 -23.02
C ASN A 81 18.30 20.42 -24.32
N ASN A 82 18.79 19.21 -24.53
CA ASN A 82 18.42 18.41 -25.70
C ASN A 82 16.91 18.11 -25.74
N GLN A 83 16.30 17.81 -24.58
CA GLN A 83 14.87 17.58 -24.48
C GLN A 83 14.05 18.85 -24.73
N MET A 84 14.47 19.99 -24.17
CA MET A 84 13.85 21.30 -24.39
C MET A 84 13.89 21.69 -25.86
N GLN A 85 15.03 21.52 -26.54
CA GLN A 85 15.16 21.81 -27.97
C GLN A 85 14.22 20.93 -28.81
N ARG A 86 14.04 19.66 -28.42
CA ARG A 86 13.14 18.72 -29.11
C ARG A 86 11.65 19.05 -28.91
N LEU A 87 11.25 19.43 -27.70
CA LEU A 87 9.84 19.70 -27.37
C LEU A 87 9.41 21.14 -27.67
N GLY A 88 10.38 22.06 -27.78
CA GLY A 88 10.17 23.49 -27.94
C GLY A 88 9.89 24.19 -26.61
N ILE A 89 10.71 25.18 -26.26
CA ILE A 89 10.66 25.91 -24.97
C ILE A 89 9.32 26.57 -24.67
N ALA A 90 8.58 26.99 -25.69
CA ALA A 90 7.32 27.70 -25.55
C ALA A 90 6.12 26.76 -25.31
N THR A 91 6.26 25.47 -25.60
CA THR A 91 5.16 24.50 -25.59
C THR A 91 4.77 24.09 -24.17
N SER A 92 3.50 23.72 -23.99
CA SER A 92 3.04 23.11 -22.73
C SER A 92 3.79 21.81 -22.43
N ALA A 93 4.16 21.05 -23.47
CA ALA A 93 4.89 19.80 -23.34
C ALA A 93 6.24 19.94 -22.61
N TRP A 94 6.95 21.07 -22.73
CA TRP A 94 8.13 21.37 -21.91
C TRP A 94 7.74 21.97 -20.55
N LYS A 95 6.83 22.97 -20.56
CA LYS A 95 6.49 23.76 -19.37
C LYS A 95 5.83 22.96 -18.25
N GLU A 96 5.18 21.84 -18.56
CA GLU A 96 4.52 20.93 -17.61
C GLU A 96 5.48 19.93 -16.95
N ILE A 97 6.71 19.77 -17.47
CA ILE A 97 7.68 18.80 -16.93
C ILE A 97 8.25 19.29 -15.61
N ARG A 98 8.07 18.49 -14.56
CA ARG A 98 8.72 18.64 -13.25
C ARG A 98 9.98 17.80 -13.21
N HIS A 99 11.06 18.34 -12.67
CA HIS A 99 12.38 17.69 -12.64
C HIS A 99 12.80 17.39 -11.20
N ALA A 100 13.12 16.14 -10.91
CA ALA A 100 13.71 15.73 -9.65
C ALA A 100 15.07 15.08 -9.91
N ILE A 101 16.13 15.63 -9.30
CA ILE A 101 17.50 15.14 -9.40
C ILE A 101 17.87 14.55 -8.04
N ILE A 102 18.33 13.30 -8.01
CA ILE A 102 18.75 12.63 -6.77
C ILE A 102 20.20 12.20 -6.94
N ILE A 103 21.06 12.72 -6.07
CA ILE A 103 22.50 12.48 -6.07
C ILE A 103 22.82 11.61 -4.87
N LEU A 104 23.29 10.38 -5.11
CA LEU A 104 23.88 9.54 -4.08
C LEU A 104 25.39 9.77 -4.05
N THR A 105 25.90 10.35 -2.95
CA THR A 105 27.31 10.69 -2.84
C THR A 105 27.72 10.82 -1.37
N ASP A 106 29.00 10.62 -1.08
CA ASP A 106 29.61 11.01 0.20
C ASP A 106 29.86 12.52 0.29
N GLY A 107 29.57 13.28 -0.77
CA GLY A 107 29.73 14.73 -0.82
C GLY A 107 31.20 15.15 -0.95
N LYS A 108 32.11 14.28 -1.38
CA LYS A 108 33.55 14.60 -1.46
C LYS A 108 33.99 14.86 -2.89
N SER A 109 33.50 15.93 -3.51
CA SER A 109 33.98 16.31 -4.85
C SER A 109 35.42 16.75 -4.77
N ASN A 110 36.29 16.19 -5.62
CA ASN A 110 37.72 16.46 -5.58
C ASN A 110 38.30 16.87 -6.95
N MET A 111 37.45 16.97 -7.98
CA MET A 111 37.83 17.42 -9.31
C MET A 111 36.65 18.07 -10.04
N GLY A 112 36.92 18.82 -11.12
CA GLY A 112 35.89 19.47 -11.94
C GLY A 112 35.36 20.80 -11.39
N GLY A 113 35.87 21.26 -10.24
CA GLY A 113 35.48 22.54 -9.63
C GLY A 113 34.18 22.46 -8.83
N SER A 114 33.62 23.62 -8.49
CA SER A 114 32.37 23.70 -7.72
C SER A 114 31.20 23.13 -8.53
N PRO A 115 30.33 22.31 -7.93
CA PRO A 115 29.09 21.85 -8.59
C PRO A 115 28.04 22.96 -8.79
N LYS A 116 28.15 24.06 -8.04
CA LYS A 116 27.17 25.15 -8.00
C LYS A 116 26.83 25.75 -9.38
N PRO A 117 27.79 26.05 -10.27
CA PRO A 117 27.47 26.62 -11.59
C PRO A 117 26.63 25.67 -12.44
N ALA A 118 26.82 24.34 -12.34
CA ALA A 118 25.97 23.39 -13.04
C ALA A 118 24.53 23.40 -12.49
N ILE A 119 24.36 23.52 -11.17
CA ILE A 119 23.04 23.69 -10.54
C ILE A 119 22.37 24.99 -11.03
N ASP A 120 23.13 26.08 -11.12
CA ASP A 120 22.61 27.37 -11.57
C ASP A 120 22.19 27.31 -13.05
N ASN A 121 22.95 26.64 -13.92
CA ASN A 121 22.55 26.37 -15.31
C ASN A 121 21.25 25.54 -15.41
N ILE A 122 21.08 24.53 -14.55
CA ILE A 122 19.85 23.73 -14.47
C ILE A 122 18.66 24.59 -14.03
N LYS A 123 18.85 25.49 -13.05
CA LYS A 123 17.79 26.41 -12.63
C LYS A 123 17.42 27.39 -13.74
N GLU A 124 18.39 27.86 -14.51
CA GLU A 124 18.18 28.77 -15.62
C GLU A 124 17.35 28.11 -16.74
N ILE A 125 17.69 26.89 -17.14
CA ILE A 125 16.97 26.21 -18.23
C ILE A 125 15.53 25.83 -17.86
N VAL A 126 15.27 25.54 -16.59
CA VAL A 126 13.92 25.25 -16.07
C VAL A 126 13.11 26.53 -15.82
N ASP A 127 13.75 27.71 -15.89
CA ASP A 127 13.20 29.02 -15.55
C ASP A 127 12.67 29.09 -14.11
N ILE A 128 13.49 28.66 -13.14
CA ILE A 128 13.12 28.67 -11.72
C ILE A 128 13.02 30.11 -11.21
N LYS A 129 11.78 30.57 -11.08
CA LYS A 129 11.35 31.82 -10.44
C LYS A 129 10.45 31.49 -9.23
N GLN A 130 10.04 32.50 -8.44
CA GLN A 130 9.17 32.31 -7.27
C GLN A 130 7.89 31.48 -7.57
N ASN A 131 7.33 31.60 -8.77
CA ASN A 131 6.12 30.89 -9.21
C ASN A 131 6.37 29.53 -9.89
N ARG A 132 7.63 29.10 -10.03
CA ARG A 132 8.02 27.81 -10.62
C ARG A 132 8.90 26.97 -9.69
N ASN A 133 8.91 27.25 -8.40
CA ASN A 133 9.74 26.54 -7.43
C ASN A 133 9.45 25.02 -7.40
N ASP A 134 8.21 24.60 -7.63
CA ASP A 134 7.76 23.20 -7.67
C ASP A 134 8.26 22.39 -8.90
N TYR A 135 8.99 23.01 -9.84
CA TYR A 135 9.43 22.37 -11.08
C TYR A 135 10.84 21.79 -11.04
N LEU A 136 11.59 22.06 -9.96
CA LEU A 136 12.92 21.50 -9.74
C LEU A 136 13.11 21.15 -8.26
N ASP A 137 13.49 19.92 -8.01
CA ASP A 137 13.97 19.44 -6.71
C ASP A 137 15.31 18.71 -6.91
N ILE A 138 16.30 19.10 -6.12
CA ILE A 138 17.63 18.47 -6.12
C ILE A 138 17.86 17.91 -4.72
N TYR A 139 17.95 16.59 -4.61
CA TYR A 139 18.20 15.85 -3.38
C TYR A 139 19.64 15.32 -3.38
N ALA A 140 20.34 15.52 -2.28
CA ALA A 140 21.70 15.02 -2.08
C ALA A 140 21.70 14.09 -0.86
N ILE A 141 22.01 12.82 -1.08
CA ILE A 141 21.82 11.76 -0.09
C ILE A 141 23.13 10.98 0.09
N GLY A 142 23.69 11.02 1.29
CA GLY A 142 24.76 10.11 1.71
C GLY A 142 24.16 8.87 2.36
N VAL A 143 24.50 7.67 1.88
CA VAL A 143 23.99 6.40 2.43
C VAL A 143 25.15 5.50 2.86
N GLY A 144 25.09 4.98 4.09
CA GLY A 144 26.02 4.01 4.64
C GLY A 144 26.92 4.57 5.75
N LYS A 145 27.93 3.78 6.15
CA LYS A 145 28.99 4.20 7.11
C LYS A 145 30.04 5.10 6.44
N LEU A 146 29.62 5.92 5.49
CA LEU A 146 30.51 6.83 4.78
C LEU A 146 30.88 7.98 5.72
N ASP A 147 32.14 8.40 5.67
CA ASP A 147 32.54 9.70 6.18
C ASP A 147 32.03 10.73 5.17
N VAL A 148 30.89 11.34 5.48
CA VAL A 148 30.13 12.19 4.56
C VAL A 148 30.46 13.66 4.80
N ASP A 149 30.80 14.40 3.75
CA ASP A 149 30.89 15.87 3.82
C ASP A 149 29.48 16.47 3.79
N TRP A 150 28.97 16.76 5.00
CA TRP A 150 27.66 17.38 5.16
C TRP A 150 27.56 18.77 4.51
N LYS A 151 28.67 19.53 4.48
CA LYS A 151 28.65 20.89 3.95
C LYS A 151 28.37 20.85 2.45
N GLU A 152 29.10 20.02 1.72
CA GLU A 152 28.90 19.87 0.27
C GLU A 152 27.53 19.24 -0.06
N LEU A 153 27.10 18.19 0.67
CA LEU A 153 25.74 17.64 0.50
C LEU A 153 24.66 18.71 0.70
N ASN A 154 24.78 19.52 1.75
CA ASN A 154 23.84 20.58 2.02
C ASN A 154 23.91 21.69 0.94
N GLU A 155 25.07 21.97 0.35
CA GLU A 155 25.18 22.92 -0.77
C GLU A 155 24.54 22.39 -2.07
N LEU A 156 24.59 21.08 -2.31
CA LEU A 156 23.95 20.43 -3.46
C LEU A 156 22.42 20.40 -3.36
N GLY A 157 21.90 20.12 -2.16
CA GLY A 157 20.46 20.03 -1.90
C GLY A 157 19.73 21.36 -2.11
N SER A 158 18.51 21.28 -2.64
CA SER A 158 17.65 22.45 -2.79
C SER A 158 17.36 23.16 -1.46
N LYS A 159 17.04 24.45 -1.55
CA LYS A 159 16.71 25.31 -0.40
C LYS A 159 15.27 25.77 -0.54
N LYS A 160 14.36 25.03 0.09
CA LYS A 160 12.93 25.32 0.11
C LYS A 160 12.44 25.36 1.55
N ASP A 161 11.56 26.31 1.85
CA ASP A 161 11.04 26.50 3.21
C ASP A 161 10.21 25.28 3.63
N GLY A 162 10.50 24.74 4.80
CA GLY A 162 9.77 23.59 5.37
C GLY A 162 10.17 22.22 4.82
N GLU A 163 11.11 22.16 3.86
CA GLU A 163 11.55 20.91 3.25
C GLU A 163 13.04 20.63 3.49
N ARG A 164 13.39 19.34 3.48
CA ARG A 164 14.79 18.89 3.55
C ARG A 164 15.18 18.21 2.25
N HIS A 165 16.31 18.64 1.69
CA HIS A 165 16.86 18.08 0.46
C HIS A 165 18.26 17.48 0.62
N ALA A 166 18.79 17.47 1.85
CA ALA A 166 20.06 16.84 2.18
C ALA A 166 19.88 15.84 3.33
N PHE A 167 20.36 14.61 3.12
CA PHE A 167 20.18 13.50 4.04
C PHE A 167 21.49 12.72 4.25
N ILE A 168 21.76 12.33 5.49
CA ILE A 168 22.75 11.31 5.83
C ILE A 168 21.98 10.16 6.43
N LEU A 169 22.12 8.98 5.83
CA LEU A 169 21.34 7.80 6.15
C LEU A 169 22.28 6.64 6.45
N GLN A 170 22.01 5.90 7.51
CA GLN A 170 22.91 4.84 7.97
C GLN A 170 22.83 3.59 7.08
N ASP A 171 21.67 3.34 6.47
CA ASP A 171 21.38 2.15 5.69
C ASP A 171 20.28 2.40 4.63
N PRO A 172 20.07 1.43 3.70
CA PRO A 172 19.02 1.53 2.69
C PRO A 172 17.57 1.52 3.24
N GLN A 173 17.33 1.06 4.48
CA GLN A 173 15.99 1.08 5.08
C GLN A 173 15.63 2.52 5.49
N ALA A 174 16.59 3.26 6.05
CA ALA A 174 16.45 4.68 6.33
C ALA A 174 16.22 5.51 5.05
N LEU A 175 16.75 5.07 3.90
CA LEU A 175 16.49 5.67 2.59
C LEU A 175 15.03 5.58 2.21
N HIS A 176 14.41 4.40 2.36
CA HIS A 176 12.99 4.24 2.06
C HIS A 176 12.12 5.19 2.91
N GLN A 177 12.41 5.32 4.20
CA GLN A 177 11.69 6.24 5.10
C GLN A 177 11.89 7.70 4.71
N ALA A 178 13.10 8.11 4.33
CA ALA A 178 13.38 9.47 3.87
C ALA A 178 12.62 9.80 2.57
N PHE A 179 12.54 8.84 1.64
CA PHE A 179 11.78 9.02 0.40
C PHE A 179 10.31 9.29 0.66
N GLU A 180 9.64 8.59 1.57
CA GLU A 180 8.23 8.87 1.89
C GLU A 180 8.00 10.32 2.35
N HIS A 181 9.00 10.96 2.96
CA HIS A 181 8.94 12.38 3.35
C HIS A 181 9.30 13.36 2.21
N MET A 182 9.96 12.89 1.15
CA MET A 182 10.28 13.70 -0.04
C MET A 182 9.09 13.84 -1.00
N LEU A 183 8.08 12.99 -0.85
CA LEU A 183 6.98 12.86 -1.79
C LEU A 183 5.75 13.65 -1.32
N ASP A 184 5.44 14.75 -2.01
CA ASP A 184 4.18 15.46 -1.79
C ASP A 184 3.02 14.79 -2.52
N VAL A 185 2.24 14.03 -1.76
CA VAL A 185 1.06 13.30 -2.23
C VAL A 185 -0.25 14.00 -1.84
N SER A 186 -0.14 15.20 -1.23
CA SER A 186 -1.30 15.97 -0.76
C SER A 186 -2.19 16.46 -1.90
N LYS A 187 -1.58 16.80 -3.04
CA LYS A 187 -2.28 17.22 -4.26
C LYS A 187 -2.90 16.05 -5.04
N PHE A 188 -2.64 14.82 -4.63
CA PHE A 188 -3.19 13.63 -5.29
C PHE A 188 -4.60 13.33 -4.77
N THR A 189 -5.63 13.92 -5.40
CA THR A 189 -7.03 13.80 -4.95
C THR A 189 -7.88 12.86 -5.81
N ASP A 190 -7.27 12.09 -6.70
CA ASP A 190 -7.98 11.10 -7.51
C ASP A 190 -8.32 9.85 -6.68
N THR A 191 -9.28 9.06 -7.17
CA THR A 191 -9.80 7.86 -6.51
C THR A 191 -8.92 6.62 -6.70
N ILE A 192 -7.59 6.79 -6.69
CA ILE A 192 -6.68 5.66 -6.78
C ILE A 192 -6.86 4.73 -5.58
N CYS A 193 -6.85 3.43 -5.84
CA CYS A 193 -7.01 2.43 -4.80
C CYS A 193 -5.67 2.05 -4.12
N GLY A 194 -5.72 1.57 -2.88
CA GLY A 194 -4.62 0.86 -2.23
C GLY A 194 -3.32 1.66 -2.12
N VAL A 195 -3.39 2.98 -1.99
CA VAL A 195 -2.24 3.84 -1.68
C VAL A 195 -2.30 4.18 -0.20
N GLY A 196 -1.19 4.06 0.51
CA GLY A 196 -1.04 4.41 1.92
C GLY A 196 0.42 4.75 2.23
N ASN A 197 0.65 5.48 3.31
CA ASN A 197 1.98 5.93 3.72
C ASN A 197 2.76 4.78 4.41
N MET A 198 4.00 4.54 4.00
CA MET A 198 4.83 3.48 4.58
C MET A 198 5.79 3.96 5.67
N SER A 199 5.81 5.27 5.94
CA SER A 199 6.61 5.84 7.01
C SER A 199 6.12 5.36 8.38
N ALA A 200 7.07 5.00 9.24
CA ALA A 200 6.79 4.70 10.65
C ALA A 200 6.33 5.95 11.42
N ASN A 201 6.63 7.14 10.91
CA ASN A 201 6.24 8.42 11.51
C ASN A 201 4.87 8.92 11.03
N ALA A 202 4.29 8.29 10.02
CA ALA A 202 2.95 8.63 9.54
C ALA A 202 1.89 8.21 10.56
N SER A 203 0.77 8.94 10.60
CA SER A 203 -0.35 8.55 11.44
C SER A 203 -0.95 7.21 10.99
N ASP A 204 -1.59 6.49 11.91
CA ASP A 204 -2.24 5.21 11.60
C ASP A 204 -3.25 5.32 10.43
N GLN A 205 -3.95 6.45 10.33
CA GLN A 205 -4.90 6.72 9.25
C GLN A 205 -4.20 6.97 7.90
N GLU A 206 -3.05 7.65 7.86
CA GLU A 206 -2.27 7.82 6.63
C GLU A 206 -1.68 6.50 6.14
N ARG A 207 -1.34 5.60 7.06
CA ARG A 207 -0.84 4.25 6.75
C ARG A 207 -1.94 3.34 6.20
N THR A 208 -3.20 3.58 6.59
CA THR A 208 -4.36 2.78 6.19
C THR A 208 -5.58 3.65 5.82
N PRO A 209 -5.51 4.49 4.78
CA PRO A 209 -6.51 5.54 4.51
C PRO A 209 -7.88 5.02 4.04
N TRP A 210 -7.98 3.73 3.73
CA TRP A 210 -9.26 3.06 3.49
C TRP A 210 -10.00 2.74 4.77
N HIS A 211 -9.33 2.68 5.91
CA HIS A 211 -9.91 2.26 7.17
C HIS A 211 -10.99 3.22 7.62
N VAL A 212 -12.15 2.68 7.98
CA VAL A 212 -13.27 3.44 8.53
C VAL A 212 -13.77 2.80 9.81
N THR A 213 -14.32 3.64 10.69
CA THR A 213 -15.00 3.18 11.89
C THR A 213 -16.51 3.29 11.71
N ILE A 214 -17.22 2.18 11.90
CA ILE A 214 -18.67 2.12 11.75
C ILE A 214 -19.26 2.03 13.15
N LYS A 215 -20.10 3.01 13.50
CA LYS A 215 -20.69 3.08 14.84
C LYS A 215 -22.19 3.34 14.77
N PRO A 216 -23.00 2.53 15.48
CA PRO A 216 -24.28 3.00 15.98
C PRO A 216 -24.06 3.98 17.15
N LYS A 217 -25.00 4.90 17.37
CA LYS A 217 -24.90 5.93 18.43
C LYS A 217 -24.61 5.37 19.84
N ASN A 218 -25.06 4.15 20.16
CA ASN A 218 -25.02 3.56 21.52
C ASN A 218 -24.54 2.10 21.62
N ASN A 219 -23.90 1.52 20.58
CA ASN A 219 -23.56 0.08 20.54
C ASN A 219 -22.10 -0.20 20.15
N GLU A 220 -21.71 -1.47 20.15
CA GLU A 220 -20.38 -1.94 19.72
C GLU A 220 -20.01 -1.42 18.32
N ALA A 221 -18.78 -0.93 18.17
CA ALA A 221 -18.27 -0.37 16.93
C ALA A 221 -17.70 -1.48 16.03
N CYS A 222 -18.02 -1.45 14.74
CA CYS A 222 -17.35 -2.26 13.72
C CYS A 222 -16.30 -1.43 12.96
N ARG A 223 -15.59 -2.08 12.04
CA ARG A 223 -14.70 -1.45 11.07
C ARG A 223 -15.19 -1.76 9.65
N GLY A 224 -14.62 -1.04 8.69
CA GLY A 224 -14.86 -1.27 7.28
C GLY A 224 -13.70 -0.72 6.45
N ALA A 225 -13.81 -0.85 5.14
CA ALA A 225 -12.89 -0.25 4.20
C ALA A 225 -13.63 0.53 3.12
N LEU A 226 -13.16 1.73 2.79
CA LEU A 226 -13.57 2.42 1.58
C LEU A 226 -13.14 1.58 0.37
N VAL A 227 -14.08 1.33 -0.54
CA VAL A 227 -13.82 0.63 -1.81
C VAL A 227 -14.02 1.55 -3.01
N SER A 228 -14.67 2.69 -2.81
CA SER A 228 -14.74 3.82 -3.75
C SER A 228 -14.87 5.14 -2.98
N ASP A 229 -15.16 6.24 -3.67
CA ASP A 229 -15.42 7.54 -3.03
C ASP A 229 -16.74 7.61 -2.27
N GLN A 230 -17.62 6.61 -2.39
CA GLN A 230 -18.94 6.64 -1.75
C GLN A 230 -19.37 5.30 -1.15
N TRP A 231 -18.60 4.22 -1.36
CA TRP A 231 -18.95 2.88 -0.88
C TRP A 231 -17.95 2.36 0.14
N VAL A 232 -18.47 1.73 1.20
CA VAL A 232 -17.73 1.06 2.25
C VAL A 232 -18.10 -0.42 2.29
N LEU A 233 -17.10 -1.29 2.34
CA LEU A 233 -17.25 -2.72 2.54
C LEU A 233 -17.03 -3.08 4.02
N THR A 234 -17.90 -3.94 4.56
CA THR A 234 -17.87 -4.38 5.97
C THR A 234 -18.58 -5.72 6.15
N ALA A 235 -18.71 -6.21 7.39
CA ALA A 235 -19.39 -7.46 7.74
C ALA A 235 -20.90 -7.26 7.93
N ALA A 236 -21.68 -8.26 7.57
CA ALA A 236 -23.14 -8.25 7.72
C ALA A 236 -23.58 -8.35 9.19
N HIS A 237 -22.90 -9.16 10.00
CA HIS A 237 -23.26 -9.40 11.39
C HIS A 237 -23.23 -8.14 12.25
N CYS A 238 -22.48 -7.12 11.84
CA CYS A 238 -22.50 -5.79 12.45
C CYS A 238 -23.93 -5.21 12.50
N PHE A 239 -24.76 -5.51 11.50
CA PHE A 239 -26.11 -4.96 11.35
C PHE A 239 -27.23 -5.92 11.76
N HIS A 240 -26.92 -7.16 12.16
CA HIS A 240 -27.93 -8.19 12.43
C HIS A 240 -28.98 -7.74 13.48
N ASN A 241 -28.52 -7.06 14.54
CA ASN A 241 -29.39 -6.56 15.63
C ASN A 241 -29.78 -5.08 15.48
N ALA A 242 -29.52 -4.46 14.32
CA ALA A 242 -29.77 -3.04 14.12
C ALA A 242 -31.26 -2.75 13.93
N LYS A 243 -31.94 -2.31 15.01
CA LYS A 243 -33.35 -1.91 14.97
C LYS A 243 -33.61 -0.69 14.07
N ASP A 244 -32.68 0.27 14.07
CA ASP A 244 -32.76 1.48 13.23
C ASP A 244 -31.41 1.77 12.59
N ARG A 245 -31.36 1.62 11.26
CA ARG A 245 -30.16 1.83 10.45
C ARG A 245 -29.84 3.33 10.25
N SER A 246 -30.81 4.22 10.47
CA SER A 246 -30.61 5.68 10.36
C SER A 246 -29.71 6.26 11.47
N LEU A 247 -29.53 5.53 12.56
CA LEU A 247 -28.65 5.89 13.69
C LEU A 247 -27.18 5.52 13.47
N TRP A 248 -26.88 4.83 12.37
CA TRP A 248 -25.53 4.41 12.04
C TRP A 248 -24.76 5.52 11.35
N ARG A 249 -23.48 5.59 11.67
CA ARG A 249 -22.53 6.56 11.14
C ARG A 249 -21.27 5.86 10.70
N VAL A 250 -20.66 6.37 9.63
CA VAL A 250 -19.34 5.97 9.19
C VAL A 250 -18.39 7.13 9.44
N ASN A 251 -17.35 6.88 10.21
CA ASN A 251 -16.27 7.84 10.42
C ASN A 251 -15.10 7.47 9.49
N VAL A 252 -14.77 8.40 8.60
CA VAL A 252 -13.70 8.30 7.59
C VAL A 252 -12.57 9.23 7.99
N GLY A 253 -11.31 8.90 7.68
CA GLY A 253 -10.18 9.80 7.93
C GLY A 253 -10.35 11.18 7.29
N ASP A 254 -9.84 12.22 7.96
CA ASP A 254 -9.86 13.60 7.48
C ASP A 254 -8.54 14.28 7.85
N PRO A 255 -7.84 14.93 6.89
CA PRO A 255 -6.54 15.56 7.16
C PRO A 255 -6.65 16.75 8.14
N ASN A 256 -7.84 17.31 8.36
CA ASN A 256 -8.07 18.43 9.26
C ASN A 256 -8.54 17.99 10.65
N SER A 257 -8.72 16.68 10.89
CA SER A 257 -9.26 16.15 12.14
C SER A 257 -8.73 14.75 12.43
N GLN A 258 -7.99 14.60 13.53
CA GLN A 258 -7.56 13.29 14.03
C GLN A 258 -8.74 12.36 14.40
N TRP A 259 -9.93 12.92 14.58
CA TRP A 259 -11.16 12.17 14.85
C TRP A 259 -11.89 11.75 13.58
N GLY A 260 -11.34 12.06 12.40
CA GLY A 260 -11.98 11.85 11.12
C GLY A 260 -13.20 12.77 10.89
N LYS A 261 -13.98 12.40 9.88
CA LYS A 261 -15.22 13.04 9.46
C LYS A 261 -16.36 12.02 9.45
N GLU A 262 -17.48 12.41 10.03
CA GLU A 262 -18.69 11.58 10.09
C GLU A 262 -19.51 11.69 8.79
N PHE A 263 -19.97 10.54 8.29
CA PHE A 263 -20.86 10.41 7.14
C PHE A 263 -22.13 9.65 7.52
N LEU A 264 -23.25 10.12 6.98
CA LEU A 264 -24.53 9.42 6.99
C LEU A 264 -24.52 8.29 5.96
N ILE A 265 -25.33 7.26 6.20
CA ILE A 265 -25.50 6.14 5.28
C ILE A 265 -26.80 6.35 4.50
N GLU A 266 -26.71 6.37 3.17
CA GLU A 266 -27.84 6.41 2.25
C GLU A 266 -28.49 5.03 2.09
N LYS A 267 -27.66 4.00 1.94
CA LYS A 267 -28.11 2.62 1.68
C LYS A 267 -27.23 1.59 2.36
N VAL A 268 -27.83 0.53 2.87
CA VAL A 268 -27.15 -0.65 3.44
C VAL A 268 -27.59 -1.87 2.64
N GLU A 269 -26.64 -2.50 1.94
CA GLU A 269 -26.84 -3.75 1.20
C GLU A 269 -26.20 -4.88 2.00
N ILE A 270 -27.04 -5.72 2.62
CA ILE A 270 -26.59 -6.92 3.33
C ILE A 270 -26.73 -8.10 2.38
N SER A 271 -25.76 -9.01 2.34
CA SER A 271 -25.89 -10.22 1.55
C SER A 271 -27.16 -10.99 1.93
N PRO A 272 -28.01 -11.39 0.96
CA PRO A 272 -29.26 -12.07 1.25
C PRO A 272 -29.06 -13.48 1.85
N GLY A 273 -27.88 -14.08 1.69
CA GLY A 273 -27.53 -15.37 2.28
C GLY A 273 -27.14 -15.30 3.76
N PHE A 274 -26.93 -14.09 4.30
CA PHE A 274 -26.50 -13.93 5.68
C PHE A 274 -27.64 -14.16 6.66
N ASP A 275 -27.53 -15.24 7.44
CA ASP A 275 -28.33 -15.49 8.63
C ASP A 275 -27.48 -16.17 9.70
N VAL A 276 -27.20 -15.44 10.78
CA VAL A 276 -26.38 -15.93 11.90
C VAL A 276 -26.97 -17.17 12.57
N TYR A 277 -28.28 -17.40 12.47
CA TYR A 277 -28.97 -18.53 13.09
C TYR A 277 -29.38 -19.63 12.10
N ALA A 278 -28.93 -19.56 10.84
CA ALA A 278 -29.36 -20.47 9.76
C ALA A 278 -29.20 -21.96 10.10
N LYS A 279 -28.19 -22.31 10.91
CA LYS A 279 -27.87 -23.69 11.29
C LYS A 279 -28.12 -23.99 12.78
N LYS A 280 -28.89 -23.15 13.47
CA LYS A 280 -29.16 -23.29 14.90
C LYS A 280 -29.81 -24.62 15.27
N ASP A 281 -30.76 -25.09 14.44
CA ASP A 281 -31.45 -26.37 14.64
C ASP A 281 -30.54 -27.59 14.45
N GLN A 282 -29.36 -27.40 13.84
CA GLN A 282 -28.33 -28.41 13.67
C GLN A 282 -27.29 -28.38 14.80
N GLY A 283 -27.50 -27.55 15.83
CA GLY A 283 -26.59 -27.39 16.96
C GLY A 283 -25.42 -26.43 16.72
N ILE A 284 -25.46 -25.63 15.65
CA ILE A 284 -24.49 -24.56 15.34
C ILE A 284 -25.13 -23.24 15.76
N GLN A 285 -24.72 -22.69 16.91
CA GLN A 285 -25.39 -21.51 17.49
C GLN A 285 -25.22 -20.23 16.66
N GLU A 286 -24.09 -20.08 15.99
CA GLU A 286 -23.77 -18.94 15.13
C GLU A 286 -23.13 -19.45 13.83
N PHE A 287 -23.65 -19.03 12.68
CA PHE A 287 -23.16 -19.36 11.35
C PHE A 287 -22.89 -18.08 10.55
N TYR A 288 -21.65 -17.90 10.09
CA TYR A 288 -21.20 -16.64 9.49
C TYR A 288 -21.09 -16.70 7.96
N GLY A 289 -21.80 -17.64 7.31
CA GLY A 289 -21.86 -17.69 5.85
C GLY A 289 -22.43 -16.39 5.27
N ASP A 290 -21.88 -15.96 4.14
CA ASP A 290 -22.26 -14.72 3.46
C ASP A 290 -22.16 -13.44 4.32
N ASP A 291 -21.28 -13.42 5.33
CA ASP A 291 -21.10 -12.30 6.27
C ASP A 291 -20.44 -11.06 5.64
N ILE A 292 -21.13 -10.43 4.68
CA ILE A 292 -20.67 -9.28 3.92
C ILE A 292 -21.80 -8.24 3.77
N ALA A 293 -21.43 -6.97 3.86
CA ALA A 293 -22.34 -5.86 3.62
C ALA A 293 -21.64 -4.67 2.96
N LEU A 294 -22.38 -3.90 2.18
CA LEU A 294 -21.96 -2.67 1.54
C LEU A 294 -22.76 -1.50 2.07
N LEU A 295 -22.09 -0.39 2.37
CA LEU A 295 -22.70 0.86 2.82
C LEU A 295 -22.44 1.93 1.77
N LYS A 296 -23.52 2.50 1.23
CA LYS A 296 -23.43 3.70 0.40
C LYS A 296 -23.55 4.93 1.29
N LEU A 297 -22.53 5.78 1.28
CA LEU A 297 -22.52 7.04 2.03
C LEU A 297 -23.42 8.07 1.36
N ALA A 298 -24.07 8.93 2.14
CA ALA A 298 -24.96 9.98 1.64
C ALA A 298 -24.23 11.09 0.86
N GLN A 299 -22.91 11.19 1.01
CA GLN A 299 -22.06 12.12 0.29
C GLN A 299 -20.76 11.43 -0.12
N LYS A 300 -20.23 11.83 -1.27
CA LYS A 300 -18.89 11.41 -1.70
C LYS A 300 -17.83 11.93 -0.72
N VAL A 301 -16.89 11.06 -0.39
CA VAL A 301 -15.68 11.34 0.36
C VAL A 301 -14.72 12.10 -0.57
N LYS A 302 -14.09 13.16 -0.06
CA LYS A 302 -13.00 13.83 -0.78
C LYS A 302 -11.71 13.06 -0.52
N MET A 303 -11.09 12.54 -1.58
CA MET A 303 -9.85 11.77 -1.44
C MET A 303 -8.71 12.66 -0.93
N SER A 304 -7.88 12.09 -0.06
CA SER A 304 -6.73 12.78 0.55
C SER A 304 -5.74 11.74 1.09
N THR A 305 -4.68 12.18 1.75
CA THR A 305 -3.75 11.28 2.47
C THR A 305 -4.42 10.45 3.56
N HIS A 306 -5.58 10.87 4.07
CA HIS A 306 -6.29 10.20 5.17
C HIS A 306 -7.51 9.39 4.69
N ALA A 307 -7.91 9.52 3.43
CA ALA A 307 -9.11 8.89 2.87
C ALA A 307 -8.89 8.47 1.42
N ARG A 308 -8.74 7.16 1.17
CA ARG A 308 -8.60 6.56 -0.16
C ARG A 308 -9.24 5.17 -0.19
N PRO A 309 -9.75 4.70 -1.34
CA PRO A 309 -10.24 3.34 -1.43
C PRO A 309 -9.09 2.32 -1.33
N ILE A 310 -9.35 1.11 -0.84
CA ILE A 310 -8.44 -0.03 -0.97
C ILE A 310 -8.66 -0.73 -2.32
N CYS A 311 -7.65 -1.40 -2.88
CA CYS A 311 -7.83 -2.13 -4.12
C CYS A 311 -8.64 -3.42 -3.88
N ILE A 312 -9.72 -3.58 -4.65
CA ILE A 312 -10.53 -4.81 -4.66
C ILE A 312 -10.02 -5.74 -5.76
N PRO A 313 -9.68 -7.01 -5.45
CA PRO A 313 -9.26 -7.98 -6.45
C PRO A 313 -10.29 -8.15 -7.57
N CYS A 314 -9.84 -8.65 -8.72
CA CYS A 314 -10.67 -8.86 -9.90
C CYS A 314 -11.25 -7.57 -10.51
N THR A 315 -10.58 -6.43 -10.29
CA THR A 315 -10.90 -5.14 -10.90
C THR A 315 -9.73 -4.64 -11.75
N MET A 316 -10.02 -3.76 -12.71
CA MET A 316 -9.01 -3.14 -13.57
C MET A 316 -8.07 -2.24 -12.75
N GLU A 317 -8.60 -1.55 -11.74
CA GLU A 317 -7.83 -0.72 -10.83
C GLU A 317 -6.79 -1.56 -10.07
N ALA A 318 -7.19 -2.74 -9.58
CA ALA A 318 -6.26 -3.68 -8.96
C ALA A 318 -5.29 -4.30 -9.99
N ASN A 319 -5.72 -4.53 -11.23
CA ASN A 319 -4.88 -5.08 -12.29
C ASN A 319 -3.73 -4.13 -12.64
N MET A 320 -4.04 -2.83 -12.73
CA MET A 320 -3.05 -1.77 -12.92
C MET A 320 -2.11 -1.67 -11.71
N ALA A 321 -2.65 -1.75 -10.49
CA ALA A 321 -1.84 -1.75 -9.25
C ALA A 321 -0.88 -2.95 -9.18
N LEU A 322 -1.30 -4.12 -9.66
CA LEU A 322 -0.45 -5.32 -9.76
C LEU A 322 0.50 -5.30 -10.97
N ARG A 323 0.40 -4.28 -11.85
CA ARG A 323 1.17 -4.14 -13.09
C ARG A 323 1.01 -5.37 -14.00
N ARG A 324 -0.22 -5.86 -14.08
CA ARG A 324 -0.61 -7.04 -14.85
C ARG A 324 -1.05 -6.66 -16.27
N PRO A 325 -1.00 -7.60 -17.24
CA PRO A 325 -1.55 -7.37 -18.58
C PRO A 325 -3.05 -7.08 -18.56
N GLN A 326 -3.53 -6.30 -19.53
CA GLN A 326 -4.95 -5.93 -19.66
C GLN A 326 -5.90 -7.14 -19.80
N ARG A 327 -5.39 -8.29 -20.26
CA ARG A 327 -6.16 -9.52 -20.49
C ARG A 327 -6.28 -10.44 -19.27
N SER A 328 -5.89 -9.96 -18.08
CA SER A 328 -5.96 -10.78 -16.87
C SER A 328 -7.38 -10.99 -16.36
N THR A 329 -7.59 -12.08 -15.63
CA THR A 329 -8.88 -12.50 -15.08
C THR A 329 -8.90 -12.45 -13.55
N CYS A 330 -10.05 -12.74 -12.95
CA CYS A 330 -10.16 -12.88 -11.50
C CYS A 330 -9.32 -14.06 -10.98
N GLN A 331 -9.30 -15.18 -11.71
CA GLN A 331 -8.44 -16.32 -11.40
C GLN A 331 -6.94 -15.95 -11.39
N ASP A 332 -6.48 -15.10 -12.33
CA ASP A 332 -5.10 -14.61 -12.34
C ASP A 332 -4.78 -13.82 -11.06
N HIS A 333 -5.71 -12.97 -10.61
CA HIS A 333 -5.55 -12.19 -9.38
C HIS A 333 -5.53 -13.08 -8.14
N GLU A 334 -6.41 -14.09 -8.06
CA GLU A 334 -6.40 -15.05 -6.95
C GLU A 334 -5.06 -15.79 -6.89
N THR A 335 -4.56 -16.23 -8.05
CA THR A 335 -3.29 -16.96 -8.16
C THR A 335 -2.08 -16.08 -7.84
N GLU A 336 -2.11 -14.77 -8.12
CA GLU A 336 -1.03 -13.83 -7.78
C GLU A 336 -1.04 -13.46 -6.29
N LEU A 337 -2.21 -13.16 -5.74
CA LEU A 337 -2.36 -12.65 -4.37
C LEU A 337 -2.33 -13.78 -3.34
N LEU A 338 -2.90 -14.94 -3.67
CA LEU A 338 -2.99 -16.11 -2.80
C LEU A 338 -2.06 -17.27 -3.23
N ASN A 339 -0.81 -16.93 -3.57
CA ASN A 339 0.13 -17.82 -4.27
C ASN A 339 0.96 -18.78 -3.39
N GLN A 340 0.84 -18.71 -2.07
CA GLN A 340 1.63 -19.50 -1.12
C GLN A 340 0.74 -20.19 -0.09
N GLN A 341 1.21 -21.29 0.50
CA GLN A 341 0.48 -21.99 1.57
C GLN A 341 0.32 -21.14 2.85
N SER A 342 1.25 -20.21 3.09
CA SER A 342 1.22 -19.26 4.19
C SER A 342 1.53 -17.86 3.67
N ILE A 343 0.59 -16.93 3.81
CA ILE A 343 0.66 -15.61 3.17
C ILE A 343 0.62 -14.51 4.22
N PRO A 344 1.69 -13.71 4.36
CA PRO A 344 1.69 -12.55 5.26
C PRO A 344 0.60 -11.56 4.85
N ALA A 345 -0.26 -11.21 5.80
CA ALA A 345 -1.38 -10.30 5.63
C ALA A 345 -1.57 -9.44 6.88
N HIS A 346 -2.49 -8.50 6.80
CA HIS A 346 -2.73 -7.52 7.85
C HIS A 346 -4.21 -7.25 8.08
N PHE A 347 -4.52 -6.75 9.26
CA PHE A 347 -5.77 -6.08 9.60
C PHE A 347 -5.47 -4.87 10.51
N VAL A 348 -6.46 -4.00 10.71
CA VAL A 348 -6.30 -2.80 11.53
C VAL A 348 -6.95 -2.96 12.90
N ALA A 349 -6.20 -2.70 13.96
CA ALA A 349 -6.65 -2.84 15.33
C ALA A 349 -7.61 -1.72 15.79
N LEU A 350 -8.19 -1.89 16.99
CA LEU A 350 -9.11 -0.92 17.57
C LEU A 350 -8.51 0.48 17.73
N ASN A 351 -7.19 0.56 17.98
CA ASN A 351 -6.44 1.79 18.18
C ASN A 351 -5.89 2.40 16.88
N GLY A 352 -6.05 1.73 15.73
CA GLY A 352 -5.54 2.19 14.43
C GLY A 352 -4.27 1.46 13.97
N SER A 353 -3.57 0.74 14.84
CA SER A 353 -2.32 0.08 14.48
C SER A 353 -2.54 -1.07 13.49
N LYS A 354 -1.64 -1.21 12.51
CA LYS A 354 -1.58 -2.36 11.59
C LYS A 354 -1.00 -3.58 12.32
N LEU A 355 -1.75 -4.68 12.35
CA LEU A 355 -1.36 -5.95 12.97
C LEU A 355 -1.07 -7.02 11.91
N ASN A 356 -0.35 -8.08 12.30
CA ASN A 356 0.20 -9.07 11.37
C ASN A 356 -0.48 -10.44 11.56
N ILE A 357 -0.82 -11.08 10.44
CA ILE A 357 -1.34 -12.44 10.40
C ILE A 357 -0.74 -13.21 9.21
N ASN A 358 -0.90 -14.52 9.21
CA ASN A 358 -0.55 -15.37 8.08
C ASN A 358 -1.79 -16.14 7.60
N LEU A 359 -2.26 -15.84 6.39
CA LEU A 359 -3.37 -16.56 5.78
C LEU A 359 -2.90 -17.95 5.33
N LYS A 360 -3.63 -18.97 5.76
CA LYS A 360 -3.36 -20.38 5.44
C LYS A 360 -4.20 -20.83 4.26
N THR A 361 -3.55 -21.31 3.20
CA THR A 361 -4.16 -21.78 1.96
C THR A 361 -3.75 -23.23 1.68
N GLY A 362 -4.36 -23.87 0.67
CA GLY A 362 -4.03 -25.24 0.28
C GLY A 362 -4.15 -26.23 1.44
N GLU A 363 -3.13 -27.08 1.63
CA GLU A 363 -3.09 -28.10 2.68
C GLU A 363 -3.03 -27.49 4.09
N GLU A 364 -2.29 -26.39 4.28
CA GLU A 364 -2.21 -25.69 5.58
C GLU A 364 -3.57 -25.13 6.03
N ARG A 365 -4.48 -24.84 5.08
CA ARG A 365 -5.84 -24.41 5.41
C ARG A 365 -6.59 -25.49 6.19
N SER A 366 -6.48 -26.76 5.79
CA SER A 366 -7.15 -27.87 6.47
C SER A 366 -6.70 -27.99 7.93
N ASP A 367 -5.40 -27.79 8.18
CA ASP A 367 -4.83 -27.75 9.52
C ASP A 367 -5.24 -26.51 10.32
N CYS A 368 -5.43 -25.39 9.64
CA CYS A 368 -5.91 -24.16 10.23
C CYS A 368 -7.34 -24.31 10.76
N ILE A 369 -8.25 -24.88 9.96
CA ILE A 369 -9.69 -24.96 10.31
C ILE A 369 -10.02 -26.08 11.30
N LYS A 370 -9.24 -27.18 11.36
CA LYS A 370 -9.60 -28.38 12.15
C LYS A 370 -9.82 -28.12 13.64
N VAL A 371 -9.18 -27.08 14.19
CA VAL A 371 -9.26 -26.73 15.62
C VAL A 371 -10.65 -26.25 16.05
N VAL A 372 -11.52 -25.86 15.11
CA VAL A 372 -12.91 -25.48 15.39
C VAL A 372 -13.68 -26.63 16.04
N SER A 373 -13.36 -27.88 15.67
CA SER A 373 -13.96 -29.07 16.27
C SER A 373 -13.69 -29.22 17.77
N GLN A 374 -12.68 -28.53 18.31
CA GLN A 374 -12.30 -28.53 19.72
C GLN A 374 -13.16 -27.56 20.55
N ASP A 375 -13.79 -26.55 19.93
CA ASP A 375 -14.69 -25.62 20.63
C ASP A 375 -16.09 -26.24 20.80
N LYS A 376 -16.19 -27.17 21.76
CA LYS A 376 -17.46 -27.82 22.11
C LYS A 376 -18.45 -26.88 22.80
N LYS A 377 -18.06 -25.66 23.17
CA LYS A 377 -18.97 -24.66 23.75
C LYS A 377 -19.79 -23.98 22.66
N LYS A 378 -19.14 -23.52 21.59
CA LYS A 378 -19.83 -22.93 20.44
C LYS A 378 -20.45 -23.98 19.52
N PHE A 379 -19.78 -25.13 19.39
CA PHE A 379 -20.15 -26.16 18.42
C PHE A 379 -20.24 -27.56 19.09
N PRO A 380 -21.24 -27.78 19.96
CA PRO A 380 -21.36 -29.03 20.73
C PRO A 380 -21.53 -30.27 19.85
N ASN A 381 -22.28 -30.17 18.75
CA ASN A 381 -22.67 -31.29 17.88
C ASN A 381 -21.94 -31.29 16.52
N LEU A 382 -20.82 -30.58 16.39
CA LEU A 382 -20.13 -30.47 15.11
C LEU A 382 -19.40 -31.77 14.73
N THR A 383 -19.87 -32.39 13.65
CA THR A 383 -19.29 -33.59 13.04
C THR A 383 -18.37 -33.27 11.87
N ASP A 384 -18.72 -32.27 11.07
CA ASP A 384 -17.92 -31.79 9.95
C ASP A 384 -17.61 -30.29 10.12
N VAL A 385 -16.33 -29.94 10.05
CA VAL A 385 -15.84 -28.56 10.14
C VAL A 385 -16.30 -27.72 8.94
N SER A 386 -16.54 -28.34 7.78
CA SER A 386 -16.98 -27.65 6.57
C SER A 386 -18.36 -27.01 6.73
N GLU A 387 -19.18 -27.51 7.66
CA GLU A 387 -20.50 -26.96 7.97
C GLU A 387 -20.45 -25.57 8.61
N VAL A 388 -19.33 -25.23 9.26
CA VAL A 388 -19.12 -23.94 9.94
C VAL A 388 -18.06 -23.09 9.24
N VAL A 389 -16.99 -23.71 8.73
CA VAL A 389 -15.93 -23.04 7.97
C VAL A 389 -16.00 -23.51 6.52
N THR A 390 -16.92 -22.90 5.76
CA THR A 390 -17.08 -23.12 4.33
C THR A 390 -15.87 -22.62 3.54
N ASP A 391 -15.87 -22.84 2.22
CA ASP A 391 -14.86 -22.31 1.30
C ASP A 391 -14.86 -20.77 1.20
N GLN A 392 -15.94 -20.12 1.66
CA GLN A 392 -16.05 -18.66 1.77
C GLN A 392 -15.05 -18.05 2.77
N PHE A 393 -14.39 -18.86 3.62
CA PHE A 393 -13.47 -18.34 4.63
C PHE A 393 -11.99 -18.58 4.29
N LEU A 394 -11.21 -17.51 4.42
CA LEU A 394 -9.77 -17.55 4.70
C LEU A 394 -9.56 -17.86 6.18
N CYS A 395 -8.39 -18.42 6.53
CA CYS A 395 -8.06 -18.81 7.90
C CYS A 395 -6.70 -18.25 8.32
N SER A 396 -6.59 -17.73 9.55
CA SER A 396 -5.34 -17.28 10.18
C SER A 396 -5.38 -17.49 11.70
N GLY A 397 -4.40 -16.95 12.43
CA GLY A 397 -4.35 -17.04 13.89
C GLY A 397 -3.49 -18.22 14.36
N THR A 398 -2.60 -18.71 13.51
CA THR A 398 -1.63 -19.76 13.87
C THR A 398 -0.36 -19.13 14.44
N GLN A 399 0.35 -19.87 15.30
CA GLN A 399 1.67 -19.44 15.79
C GLN A 399 1.60 -18.09 16.51
N GLU A 400 2.39 -17.10 16.07
CA GLU A 400 2.51 -15.75 16.65
C GLU A 400 1.60 -14.72 15.96
N ASP A 401 0.60 -15.15 15.18
CA ASP A 401 -0.37 -14.26 14.54
C ASP A 401 -1.18 -13.46 15.57
N ASP A 402 -1.48 -12.20 15.24
CA ASP A 402 -2.47 -11.40 15.98
C ASP A 402 -3.91 -11.88 15.70
N ASN A 403 -4.78 -11.91 16.72
CA ASN A 403 -6.18 -12.32 16.56
C ASN A 403 -7.15 -11.14 16.63
N PRO A 404 -8.06 -10.90 15.68
CA PRO A 404 -8.98 -9.76 15.75
C PRO A 404 -9.91 -9.76 16.96
N CYS A 405 -10.17 -8.56 17.48
CA CYS A 405 -11.15 -8.30 18.51
C CYS A 405 -12.55 -8.10 17.91
N LYS A 406 -13.60 -8.30 18.71
CA LYS A 406 -15.00 -8.16 18.25
C LYS A 406 -15.29 -6.80 17.60
N GLY A 407 -14.69 -5.72 18.09
CA GLY A 407 -14.89 -4.38 17.52
C GLY A 407 -14.02 -4.08 16.29
N GLU A 408 -13.21 -5.03 15.83
CA GLU A 408 -12.37 -4.96 14.62
C GLU A 408 -13.06 -5.67 13.44
N SER A 409 -14.16 -6.40 13.70
CA SER A 409 -14.99 -7.05 12.70
C SER A 409 -15.48 -6.11 11.61
N GLY A 410 -15.57 -6.63 10.38
CA GLY A 410 -15.84 -5.89 9.15
C GLY A 410 -14.65 -5.15 8.58
N GLY A 411 -13.55 -4.98 9.33
CA GLY A 411 -12.31 -4.39 8.83
C GLY A 411 -11.69 -5.22 7.71
N ALA A 412 -10.97 -4.56 6.81
CA ALA A 412 -10.26 -5.24 5.73
C ALA A 412 -9.18 -6.18 6.27
N VAL A 413 -9.12 -7.37 5.66
CA VAL A 413 -7.93 -8.22 5.67
C VAL A 413 -7.21 -8.01 4.35
N PHE A 414 -5.99 -7.48 4.43
CA PHE A 414 -5.31 -6.94 3.25
C PHE A 414 -3.85 -7.36 3.15
N LEU A 415 -3.38 -7.37 1.90
CA LEU A 415 -2.01 -7.68 1.51
C LEU A 415 -1.32 -6.44 0.96
N GLU A 416 -0.01 -6.38 1.12
CA GLU A 416 0.84 -5.43 0.43
C GLU A 416 1.56 -6.13 -0.73
N ARG A 417 1.41 -5.60 -1.94
CA ARG A 417 2.12 -6.06 -3.15
C ARG A 417 2.49 -4.86 -3.99
N ARG A 418 3.74 -4.77 -4.43
CA ARG A 418 4.23 -3.66 -5.28
C ARG A 418 3.85 -2.28 -4.69
N PHE A 419 3.92 -2.16 -3.36
CA PHE A 419 3.62 -0.92 -2.64
C PHE A 419 2.16 -0.45 -2.73
N ARG A 420 1.28 -1.39 -3.07
CA ARG A 420 -0.16 -1.20 -3.14
C ARG A 420 -0.84 -2.18 -2.20
N PHE A 421 -1.97 -1.75 -1.65
CA PHE A 421 -2.75 -2.51 -0.68
C PHE A 421 -4.01 -3.11 -1.31
N PHE A 422 -4.19 -4.41 -1.12
CA PHE A 422 -5.27 -5.20 -1.71
C PHE A 422 -6.09 -5.88 -0.63
N GLN A 423 -7.40 -5.64 -0.62
CA GLN A 423 -8.31 -6.32 0.31
C GLN A 423 -8.63 -7.70 -0.24
N VAL A 424 -8.11 -8.76 0.37
CA VAL A 424 -8.42 -10.15 -0.01
C VAL A 424 -9.55 -10.74 0.82
N GLY A 425 -9.84 -10.14 1.97
CA GLY A 425 -10.95 -10.53 2.81
C GLY A 425 -11.43 -9.44 3.76
N LEU A 426 -12.33 -9.81 4.65
CA LEU A 426 -12.76 -8.97 5.76
C LEU A 426 -12.87 -9.81 7.04
N VAL A 427 -12.57 -9.19 8.17
CA VAL A 427 -12.65 -9.83 9.49
C VAL A 427 -14.10 -10.21 9.78
N SER A 428 -14.37 -11.49 10.01
CA SER A 428 -15.71 -11.99 10.30
C SER A 428 -15.80 -12.48 11.74
N TRP A 429 -15.21 -13.63 12.06
CA TRP A 429 -15.33 -14.26 13.38
C TRP A 429 -14.06 -15.04 13.79
N GLY A 430 -13.99 -15.44 15.06
CA GLY A 430 -12.88 -16.24 15.58
C GLY A 430 -13.22 -17.02 16.85
N LEU A 431 -12.31 -17.90 17.24
CA LEU A 431 -12.43 -18.76 18.43
C LEU A 431 -12.05 -18.03 19.73
N TYR A 432 -11.26 -16.95 19.65
CA TYR A 432 -10.78 -16.21 20.80
C TYR A 432 -10.81 -14.70 20.53
N ASN A 433 -11.25 -13.92 21.53
CA ASN A 433 -11.24 -12.45 21.47
C ASN A 433 -10.21 -11.89 22.47
N PRO A 434 -9.06 -11.37 22.02
CA PRO A 434 -8.02 -10.88 22.91
C PRO A 434 -8.41 -9.61 23.66
N CYS A 435 -9.43 -8.88 23.22
CA CYS A 435 -9.93 -7.68 23.89
C CYS A 435 -11.04 -7.98 24.91
N PHE A 436 -11.38 -9.25 25.17
CA PHE A 436 -12.46 -9.57 26.09
C PHE A 436 -12.18 -9.05 27.52
N GLY A 437 -13.09 -8.24 28.03
CA GLY A 437 -12.96 -7.58 29.34
C GLY A 437 -11.81 -6.57 29.41
N ALA A 438 -11.34 -6.04 28.29
CA ALA A 438 -10.39 -4.93 28.25
C ALA A 438 -11.13 -3.59 28.33
N THR A 439 -10.69 -2.70 29.19
CA THR A 439 -11.20 -1.31 29.28
C THR A 439 -10.44 -0.36 28.36
N ASN A 440 -9.25 -0.75 27.90
CA ASN A 440 -8.37 0.01 27.03
C ASN A 440 -8.23 -0.67 25.66
N LYS A 441 -8.36 0.11 24.58
CA LYS A 441 -8.20 -0.34 23.19
C LYS A 441 -6.80 -0.86 22.85
N ASN A 442 -5.79 -0.53 23.66
CA ASN A 442 -4.42 -1.00 23.48
C ASN A 442 -4.13 -2.35 24.17
N SER A 443 -5.07 -2.89 24.95
CA SER A 443 -4.84 -4.12 25.72
C SER A 443 -5.35 -5.35 24.97
N ARG A 444 -4.43 -6.27 24.65
CA ARG A 444 -4.71 -7.57 24.03
C ARG A 444 -4.17 -8.67 24.94
N LYS A 445 -5.02 -9.64 25.29
CA LYS A 445 -4.67 -10.75 26.19
C LYS A 445 -4.34 -12.00 25.37
N LYS A 446 -3.50 -12.86 25.94
CA LYS A 446 -3.24 -14.21 25.39
C LYS A 446 -4.35 -15.19 25.81
N PRO A 447 -4.62 -16.22 25.00
CA PRO A 447 -5.59 -17.24 25.36
C PRO A 447 -5.22 -17.92 26.68
N PRO A 448 -6.20 -18.22 27.56
CA PRO A 448 -5.94 -18.94 28.80
C PRO A 448 -5.48 -20.38 28.52
N HIS A 449 -4.66 -20.93 29.41
CA HIS A 449 -4.20 -22.32 29.31
C HIS A 449 -5.39 -23.30 29.26
N GLY A 450 -5.38 -24.20 28.27
CA GLY A 450 -6.41 -25.22 28.07
C GLY A 450 -7.62 -24.78 27.22
N ALA A 451 -7.68 -23.52 26.78
CA ALA A 451 -8.64 -23.11 25.75
C ALA A 451 -8.21 -23.64 24.37
N PRO A 452 -9.15 -23.82 23.42
CA PRO A 452 -8.81 -24.06 22.03
C PRO A 452 -7.82 -22.99 21.53
N PRO A 453 -6.85 -23.36 20.68
CA PRO A 453 -5.92 -22.38 20.12
C PRO A 453 -6.70 -21.31 19.35
N PRO A 454 -6.30 -20.03 19.42
CA PRO A 454 -6.92 -18.99 18.64
C PRO A 454 -6.95 -19.34 17.16
N ARG A 455 -8.06 -18.99 16.51
CA ARG A 455 -8.21 -19.08 15.07
C ARG A 455 -9.24 -18.09 14.60
N ASP A 456 -8.94 -17.46 13.48
CA ASP A 456 -9.74 -16.39 12.92
C ASP A 456 -10.10 -16.71 11.47
N PHE A 457 -11.35 -16.42 11.15
CA PHE A 457 -11.97 -16.71 9.87
C PHE A 457 -12.43 -15.42 9.23
N HIS A 458 -12.01 -15.21 7.99
CA HIS A 458 -12.22 -13.97 7.25
C HIS A 458 -12.96 -14.30 5.96
N ILE A 459 -13.99 -13.54 5.64
CA ILE A 459 -14.72 -13.73 4.38
C ILE A 459 -13.77 -13.47 3.22
N ASN A 460 -13.70 -14.41 2.28
CA ASN A 460 -12.84 -14.37 1.10
C ASN A 460 -13.54 -13.62 -0.05
N LEU A 461 -12.99 -12.48 -0.48
CA LEU A 461 -13.61 -11.68 -1.54
C LEU A 461 -13.59 -12.38 -2.91
N PHE A 462 -12.72 -13.37 -3.13
CA PHE A 462 -12.74 -14.17 -4.36
C PHE A 462 -13.95 -15.10 -4.45
N ARG A 463 -14.56 -15.46 -3.31
CA ARG A 463 -15.75 -16.34 -3.27
C ARG A 463 -17.07 -15.59 -3.34
N LEU A 464 -17.06 -14.26 -3.19
CA LEU A 464 -18.26 -13.41 -3.23
C LEU A 464 -18.30 -12.48 -4.43
N GLN A 465 -17.53 -12.79 -5.49
CA GLN A 465 -17.47 -12.01 -6.72
C GLN A 465 -18.85 -11.76 -7.38
N PRO A 466 -19.78 -12.74 -7.46
CA PRO A 466 -21.10 -12.48 -8.04
C PRO A 466 -21.87 -11.38 -7.31
N TRP A 467 -21.88 -11.42 -5.97
CA TRP A 467 -22.57 -10.45 -5.14
C TRP A 467 -21.90 -9.07 -5.19
N LEU A 468 -20.56 -9.02 -5.14
CA LEU A 468 -19.80 -7.78 -5.29
C LEU A 468 -20.07 -7.11 -6.63
N ARG A 469 -20.04 -7.87 -7.73
CA ARG A 469 -20.32 -7.36 -9.08
C ARG A 469 -21.74 -6.81 -9.18
N GLN A 470 -22.73 -7.53 -8.68
CA GLN A 470 -24.13 -7.09 -8.70
C GLN A 470 -24.34 -5.69 -8.09
N HIS A 471 -23.58 -5.34 -7.03
CA HIS A 471 -23.78 -4.08 -6.30
C HIS A 471 -22.75 -2.99 -6.62
N LEU A 472 -21.59 -3.37 -7.16
CA LEU A 472 -20.51 -2.44 -7.48
C LEU A 472 -20.24 -2.32 -8.99
N GLU A 473 -21.02 -2.97 -9.84
CA GLU A 473 -20.99 -2.71 -11.28
C GLU A 473 -21.35 -1.24 -11.56
N GLY A 474 -20.55 -0.59 -12.41
CA GLY A 474 -20.62 0.86 -12.65
C GLY A 474 -19.99 1.73 -11.54
N VAL A 475 -19.59 1.13 -10.42
CA VAL A 475 -18.74 1.76 -9.38
C VAL A 475 -17.29 1.36 -9.56
N LEU A 476 -17.03 0.07 -9.81
CA LEU A 476 -15.72 -0.52 -10.09
C LEU A 476 -15.73 -1.23 -11.44
N ASN A 477 -14.57 -1.32 -12.08
CA ASN A 477 -14.43 -1.97 -13.39
C ASN A 477 -13.94 -3.41 -13.21
N PHE A 478 -14.87 -4.38 -13.16
CA PHE A 478 -14.51 -5.78 -12.93
C PHE A 478 -13.89 -6.45 -14.17
N LEU A 479 -12.88 -7.29 -13.94
CA LEU A 479 -12.28 -8.17 -14.94
C LEU A 479 -13.19 -9.35 -15.29
N PRO A 480 -12.95 -10.10 -16.37
CA PRO A 480 -13.53 -11.43 -16.54
C PRO A 480 -13.24 -12.32 -15.33
N LEU A 481 -14.16 -13.24 -15.00
CA LEU A 481 -13.95 -14.22 -13.93
C LEU A 481 -12.80 -15.17 -14.27
#